data_AF-A0A2H3AGY1-F1
#
_entry.id   AF-A0A2H3AGY1-F1
#
_cell.length_a   1.000
_cell.length_b   1.000
_cell.length_c   1.000
_cell.angle_alpha   90.00
_cell.angle_beta   90.00
_cell.angle_gamma   90.00
#
_symmetry.space_group_name_H-M   'P 1'
#
loop_
_entity.id
_entity.type
_entity.pdbx_description
1 polymer ?
#
loop_
_entity_poly.entity_id
_entity_poly.type
_entity_poly.pdbx_seq_one_letter_code
_entity_poly.pdbx_strand_id
1 'polypeptide(L)'
;SCMMTLTRGVRAHYPCPVCLVPLLNLSDLSTNYPLRTTESMKEIYERACLLSAEKAEDLLKLHGLRKVPNVFWEIERSDPYHAVSWDRLHAFLIGLFDHLLGRLIEHIDRLPGRQARQAKIIVDEVYVRNRCFDYS
;
A
#
# COMPACT_ATOMS: atom_id res chain seq x y z
N SER A 1 -4.19 -6.37 1.10
CA SER A 1 -4.58 -5.70 2.36
C SER A 1 -5.71 -4.68 2.20
N CYS A 2 -5.58 -3.63 1.38
CA CYS A 2 -6.58 -2.54 1.28
C CYS A 2 -7.98 -2.97 0.79
N MET A 3 -8.05 -4.06 0.03
CA MET A 3 -9.32 -4.67 -0.40
C MET A 3 -10.12 -5.23 0.78
N MET A 4 -9.45 -5.91 1.72
CA MET A 4 -10.10 -6.52 2.89
C MET A 4 -10.58 -5.47 3.90
N THR A 5 -9.84 -4.38 4.06
CA THR A 5 -10.18 -3.28 4.98
C THR A 5 -11.07 -2.21 4.35
N LEU A 6 -11.40 -2.33 3.05
CA LEU A 6 -12.06 -1.31 2.22
C LEU A 6 -11.43 0.09 2.31
N THR A 7 -10.11 0.14 2.46
CA THR A 7 -9.34 1.39 2.42
C THR A 7 -8.86 1.70 1.01
N ARG A 8 -8.68 2.99 0.69
CA ARG A 8 -8.36 3.51 -0.65
C ARG A 8 -7.00 3.07 -1.20
N GLY A 9 -6.10 2.55 -0.37
CA GLY A 9 -4.79 2.03 -0.77
C GLY A 9 -3.78 3.13 -1.13
N VAL A 10 -2.83 2.83 -2.03
CA VAL A 10 -1.60 3.63 -2.26
C VAL A 10 -1.82 5.06 -2.75
N ARG A 11 -3.00 5.42 -3.27
CA ARG A 11 -3.34 6.79 -3.72
C ARG A 11 -4.14 7.58 -2.68
N ALA A 12 -4.32 7.05 -1.48
CA ALA A 12 -5.04 7.73 -0.40
C ALA A 12 -4.13 8.73 0.33
N HIS A 13 -4.73 9.75 0.95
CA HIS A 13 -4.03 10.61 1.92
C HIS A 13 -3.54 9.82 3.13
N TYR A 14 -4.25 8.74 3.48
CA TYR A 14 -3.93 7.83 4.59
C TYR A 14 -3.91 6.38 4.07
N PRO A 15 -2.82 5.96 3.42
CA PRO A 15 -2.80 4.74 2.59
C PRO A 15 -2.59 3.44 3.37
N CYS A 16 -2.00 3.50 4.56
CA CYS A 16 -1.85 2.32 5.41
C CYS A 16 -3.23 1.76 5.77
N PRO A 17 -3.47 0.43 5.76
CA PRO A 17 -4.74 -0.14 6.20
C PRO A 17 -4.84 -0.28 7.72
N VAL A 18 -3.71 -0.25 8.45
CA VAL A 18 -3.64 -0.46 9.90
C VAL A 18 -3.78 0.85 10.67
N CYS A 19 -3.05 1.91 10.30
CA CYS A 19 -3.04 3.19 11.03
C CYS A 19 -3.24 4.42 10.13
N LEU A 20 -3.69 5.52 10.73
CA LEU A 20 -3.95 6.80 10.06
C LEU A 20 -2.65 7.60 9.81
N VAL A 21 -1.61 6.95 9.29
CA VAL A 21 -0.38 7.62 8.85
C VAL A 21 -0.63 8.38 7.53
N PRO A 22 -0.27 9.67 7.44
CA PRO A 22 -0.32 10.42 6.20
C PRO A 22 0.63 9.85 5.15
N LEU A 23 0.27 9.98 3.87
CA LEU A 23 1.08 9.53 2.72
C LEU A 23 2.53 10.07 2.79
N LEU A 24 2.69 11.33 3.17
CA LEU A 24 4.00 12.00 3.25
C LEU A 24 4.88 11.50 4.39
N ASN A 25 4.31 10.79 5.36
CA ASN A 25 5.01 10.35 6.57
C ASN A 25 5.21 8.82 6.60
N LEU A 26 4.89 8.09 5.53
CA LEU A 26 5.00 6.63 5.48
C LEU A 26 6.40 6.09 5.80
N SER A 27 7.45 6.86 5.48
CA SER A 27 8.84 6.46 5.73
C SER A 27 9.33 6.79 7.15
N ASP A 28 8.60 7.62 7.90
CA ASP A 28 8.95 7.97 9.27
C ASP A 28 8.39 6.95 10.25
N LEU A 29 9.27 6.10 10.78
CA LEU A 29 8.93 5.06 11.75
C LEU A 29 9.07 5.54 13.21
N SER A 30 9.52 6.78 13.43
CA SER A 30 9.65 7.36 14.78
C SER A 30 8.33 7.86 15.35
N THR A 31 7.37 8.14 14.47
CA THR A 31 6.06 8.69 14.82
C THR A 31 5.00 7.58 14.82
N ASN A 32 4.24 7.48 15.91
CA ASN A 32 3.08 6.62 15.98
C ASN A 32 1.81 7.37 15.55
N TYR A 33 0.96 6.70 14.78
CA TYR A 33 -0.32 7.23 14.31
C TYR A 33 -1.49 6.44 14.89
N PRO A 34 -2.67 7.05 15.05
CA PRO A 34 -3.84 6.35 15.56
C PRO A 34 -4.15 5.10 14.72
N LEU A 35 -4.42 3.98 15.41
CA LEU A 35 -4.83 2.74 14.76
C LEU A 35 -6.28 2.87 14.25
N ARG A 36 -6.57 2.18 13.15
CA ARG A 36 -7.95 1.95 12.74
C ARG A 36 -8.53 0.81 13.55
N THR A 37 -9.79 0.94 13.89
CA THR A 37 -10.58 -0.10 14.53
C THR A 37 -11.91 -0.23 13.81
N THR A 38 -12.57 -1.39 13.93
CA THR A 38 -13.94 -1.56 13.42
C THR A 38 -14.87 -0.46 13.92
N GLU A 39 -14.82 -0.17 15.22
CA GLU A 39 -15.64 0.85 15.86
C GLU A 39 -15.44 2.24 15.23
N SER A 40 -14.20 2.73 15.21
CA SER A 40 -13.89 4.07 14.70
C SER A 40 -14.22 4.22 13.22
N MET A 41 -13.86 3.23 12.39
CA MET A 41 -14.07 3.31 10.94
C MET A 41 -15.55 3.18 10.57
N LYS A 42 -16.32 2.38 11.32
CA LYS A 42 -17.76 2.26 11.15
C LYS A 42 -18.47 3.56 11.52
N GLU A 43 -18.10 4.21 12.63
CA GLU A 43 -18.66 5.50 13.02
C GLU A 43 -18.45 6.57 11.94
N ILE A 44 -17.23 6.66 11.38
CA ILE A 44 -16.92 7.60 10.30
C ILE A 44 -17.77 7.31 9.05
N TYR A 45 -17.93 6.03 8.71
CA TYR A 45 -18.74 5.62 7.58
C TYR A 45 -20.23 5.97 7.76
N GLU A 46 -20.79 5.70 8.94
CA GLU A 46 -22.19 6.02 9.28
C GLU A 46 -22.43 7.52 9.23
N ARG A 47 -21.51 8.32 9.79
CA ARG A 47 -21.53 9.78 9.67
C ARG A 47 -21.49 10.24 8.21
N ALA A 48 -20.64 9.62 7.38
CA ALA A 48 -20.57 9.94 5.96
C ALA A 48 -21.86 9.60 5.19
N CYS A 49 -22.63 8.60 5.65
CA CYS A 49 -23.92 8.26 5.06
C CYS A 49 -25.00 9.33 5.29
N LEU A 50 -24.87 10.13 6.35
CA LEU A 50 -25.79 11.23 6.68
C LEU A 50 -25.47 12.54 5.96
N LEU A 51 -24.34 12.60 5.25
CA LEU A 51 -23.84 13.80 4.57
C LEU A 51 -24.18 13.81 3.08
N SER A 52 -24.12 15.00 2.46
CA SER A 52 -24.14 15.12 1.00
C SER A 52 -22.97 14.38 0.36
N ALA A 53 -23.10 13.99 -0.91
CA ALA A 53 -22.08 13.19 -1.60
C ALA A 53 -20.68 13.80 -1.53
N GLU A 54 -20.57 15.12 -1.73
CA GLU A 54 -19.31 15.87 -1.65
C GLU A 54 -18.71 15.84 -0.23
N LYS A 55 -19.50 16.23 0.79
CA LYS A 55 -19.05 16.24 2.18
C LYS A 55 -18.69 14.84 2.71
N ALA A 56 -19.44 13.83 2.27
CA ALA A 56 -19.15 12.43 2.57
C ALA A 56 -17.80 12.00 1.99
N GLU A 57 -17.53 12.37 0.73
CA GLU A 57 -16.28 12.05 0.05
C GLU A 57 -15.07 12.71 0.74
N ASP A 58 -15.21 13.98 1.15
CA ASP A 58 -14.16 14.69 1.88
C ASP A 58 -13.87 14.05 3.25
N LEU A 59 -14.90 13.69 4.01
CA LEU A 59 -14.75 13.01 5.29
C LEU A 59 -14.07 11.64 5.13
N LEU A 60 -14.47 10.86 4.13
CA LEU A 60 -13.93 9.53 3.87
C LEU A 60 -12.48 9.59 3.38
N LYS A 61 -12.12 10.60 2.58
CA LYS A 61 -10.72 10.86 2.16
C LYS A 61 -9.80 11.13 3.35
N LEU A 62 -10.28 11.86 4.36
CA LEU A 62 -9.52 12.16 5.58
C LEU A 62 -9.19 10.91 6.41
N HIS A 63 -9.86 9.78 6.16
CA HIS A 63 -9.63 8.52 6.87
C HIS A 63 -9.16 7.39 5.93
N GLY A 64 -9.01 7.69 4.64
CA GLY A 64 -8.64 6.71 3.62
C GLY A 64 -9.71 5.64 3.38
N LEU A 65 -10.98 5.90 3.72
CA LEU A 65 -12.10 4.96 3.57
C LEU A 65 -12.81 5.10 2.23
N ARG A 66 -13.43 4.02 1.74
CA ARG A 66 -14.39 4.08 0.63
C ARG A 66 -15.82 4.23 1.16
N LYS A 67 -16.74 4.79 0.36
CA LYS A 67 -18.17 4.82 0.67
C LYS A 67 -18.82 3.47 0.36
N VAL A 68 -18.29 2.41 0.96
CA VAL A 68 -18.79 1.03 0.85
C VAL A 68 -18.70 0.40 2.25
N PRO A 69 -19.78 -0.19 2.77
CA PRO A 69 -19.75 -0.80 4.08
C PRO A 69 -18.88 -2.05 4.05
N ASN A 70 -18.04 -2.25 5.07
CA ASN A 70 -17.22 -3.44 5.16
C ASN A 70 -18.01 -4.62 5.73
N VAL A 71 -18.12 -5.70 4.97
CA VAL A 71 -18.81 -6.94 5.39
C VAL A 71 -18.22 -7.53 6.68
N PHE A 72 -16.92 -7.31 6.95
CA PHE A 72 -16.29 -7.79 8.18
C PHE A 72 -16.75 -7.06 9.44
N TRP A 73 -17.44 -5.91 9.32
CA TRP A 73 -18.03 -5.21 10.46
C TRP A 73 -19.28 -5.89 11.02
N GLU A 74 -19.89 -6.80 10.27
CA GLU A 74 -21.08 -7.57 10.71
C GLU A 74 -20.70 -8.78 11.59
N ILE A 75 -19.45 -9.23 11.49
CA ILE A 75 -18.95 -10.35 12.27
C ILE A 75 -18.60 -9.88 13.67
N GLU A 76 -19.20 -10.50 14.69
CA GLU A 76 -18.93 -10.16 16.08
C GLU A 76 -17.43 -10.33 16.42
N ARG A 77 -16.85 -9.35 17.11
CA ARG A 77 -15.42 -9.30 17.50
C ARG A 77 -14.43 -9.37 16.33
N SER A 78 -14.87 -9.08 15.11
CA SER A 78 -14.00 -8.95 13.95
C SER A 78 -13.41 -7.54 13.86
N ASP A 79 -12.09 -7.45 13.73
CA ASP A 79 -11.39 -6.23 13.38
C ASP A 79 -10.47 -6.47 12.17
N PRO A 80 -10.93 -6.12 10.94
CA PRO A 80 -10.14 -6.34 9.75
C PRO A 80 -8.90 -5.44 9.72
N TYR A 81 -8.88 -4.32 10.44
CA TYR A 81 -7.74 -3.41 10.48
C TYR A 81 -6.63 -3.93 11.39
N HIS A 82 -7.00 -4.65 12.46
CA HIS A 82 -6.05 -5.34 13.32
C HIS A 82 -5.56 -6.67 12.70
N ALA A 83 -6.42 -7.37 11.96
CA ALA A 83 -6.10 -8.67 11.38
C ALA A 83 -5.15 -8.62 10.19
N VAL A 84 -5.10 -7.49 9.46
CA VAL A 84 -4.20 -7.35 8.31
C VAL A 84 -2.77 -7.07 8.74
N SER A 85 -1.83 -7.69 8.02
CA SER A 85 -0.41 -7.44 8.19
C SER A 85 0.28 -7.34 6.84
N TRP A 86 1.55 -6.93 6.87
CA TRP A 86 2.39 -6.92 5.68
C TRP A 86 2.72 -8.36 5.26
N ASP A 87 2.21 -8.77 4.11
CA ASP A 87 2.51 -10.09 3.55
C ASP A 87 3.92 -10.09 2.95
N ARG A 88 4.86 -10.71 3.67
CA ARG A 88 6.27 -10.85 3.26
C ARG A 88 6.41 -11.68 1.98
N LEU A 89 5.58 -12.70 1.80
CA LEU A 89 5.66 -13.59 0.64
C LEU A 89 5.31 -12.79 -0.62
N HIS A 90 4.16 -12.13 -0.59
CA HIS A 90 3.71 -11.31 -1.72
C HIS A 90 4.65 -10.11 -1.97
N ALA A 91 5.12 -9.46 -0.90
CA ALA A 91 6.02 -8.32 -1.02
C ALA A 91 7.38 -8.70 -1.62
N PHE A 92 8.09 -9.68 -1.06
CA PHE A 92 9.47 -9.95 -1.45
C PHE A 92 9.60 -10.82 -2.68
N LEU A 93 8.72 -11.82 -2.86
CA LEU A 93 8.87 -12.76 -3.97
C LEU A 93 8.15 -12.31 -5.24
N ILE A 94 7.12 -11.47 -5.13
CA ILE A 94 6.25 -11.16 -6.28
C ILE A 94 6.27 -9.66 -6.63
N GLY A 95 6.31 -8.75 -5.65
CA GLY A 95 6.08 -7.32 -5.93
C GLY A 95 7.31 -6.41 -5.88
N LEU A 96 8.25 -6.64 -4.96
CA LEU A 96 9.30 -5.65 -4.66
C LEU A 96 10.43 -5.67 -5.68
N PHE A 97 10.70 -6.83 -6.29
CA PHE A 97 11.83 -7.00 -7.21
C PHE A 97 11.76 -6.02 -8.38
N ASP A 98 10.62 -5.90 -9.05
CA ASP A 98 10.44 -5.00 -10.19
C ASP A 98 10.67 -3.54 -9.84
N HIS A 99 10.18 -3.13 -8.66
CA HIS A 99 10.38 -1.78 -8.16
C HIS A 99 11.86 -1.49 -7.84
N LEU A 100 12.56 -2.43 -7.18
CA LEU A 100 13.98 -2.28 -6.87
C LEU A 100 14.84 -2.30 -8.14
N LEU A 101 14.52 -3.18 -9.09
CA LEU A 101 15.26 -3.34 -10.33
C LEU A 101 15.17 -2.07 -11.19
N GLY A 102 13.97 -1.48 -11.33
CA GLY A 102 13.81 -0.21 -12.03
C GLY A 102 14.68 0.90 -11.44
N ARG A 103 14.73 1.01 -10.10
CA ARG A 103 15.56 2.00 -9.40
C ARG A 103 17.06 1.71 -9.54
N LEU A 104 17.45 0.44 -9.56
CA LEU A 104 18.83 0.03 -9.79
C LEU A 104 19.28 0.38 -11.21
N ILE A 105 18.44 0.14 -12.22
CA ILE A 105 18.71 0.52 -13.61
C ILE A 105 18.88 2.04 -13.73
N GLU A 106 17.96 2.83 -13.17
CA GLU A 106 18.07 4.29 -13.13
C GLU A 106 19.39 4.77 -12.50
N HIS A 107 19.86 4.07 -11.47
CA HIS A 107 21.14 4.40 -10.82
C HIS A 107 22.33 4.04 -11.72
N ILE A 108 22.33 2.86 -12.33
CA ILE A 108 23.39 2.39 -13.24
C ILE A 108 23.50 3.32 -14.46
N ASP A 109 22.39 3.79 -15.02
CA ASP A 109 22.37 4.72 -16.15
C ASP A 109 23.04 6.06 -15.84
N ARG A 110 23.08 6.45 -14.57
CA ARG A 110 23.75 7.68 -14.11
C ARG A 110 25.24 7.49 -13.83
N LEU A 111 25.73 6.26 -13.78
CA LEU A 111 27.15 5.98 -13.52
C LEU A 111 27.97 6.19 -14.80
N PRO A 112 29.09 6.93 -14.74
CA PRO A 112 30.00 7.05 -15.87
C PRO A 112 30.97 5.86 -15.96
N GLY A 113 31.43 5.56 -17.19
CA GLY A 113 32.62 4.74 -17.42
C GLY A 113 32.40 3.22 -17.47
N ARG A 114 33.50 2.48 -17.24
CA ARG A 114 33.58 1.02 -17.49
C ARG A 114 32.69 0.21 -16.53
N GLN A 115 32.45 0.72 -15.33
CA GLN A 115 31.64 0.09 -14.29
C GLN A 115 30.16 0.03 -14.68
N ALA A 116 29.62 1.09 -15.28
CA ALA A 116 28.24 1.13 -15.77
C ALA A 116 27.99 0.10 -16.88
N ARG A 117 28.96 -0.06 -17.81
CA ARG A 117 28.88 -1.07 -18.87
C ARG A 117 28.85 -2.50 -18.32
N GLN A 118 29.69 -2.81 -17.33
CA GLN A 118 29.70 -4.11 -16.68
C GLN A 118 28.39 -4.39 -15.93
N ALA A 119 27.88 -3.38 -15.21
CA ALA A 119 26.64 -3.50 -14.45
C ALA A 119 25.42 -3.72 -15.37
N LYS A 120 25.36 -3.06 -16.54
CA LYS A 120 24.30 -3.27 -17.53
C LYS A 120 24.24 -4.72 -18.04
N ILE A 121 25.39 -5.30 -18.38
CA ILE A 121 25.47 -6.69 -18.84
C ILE A 121 24.92 -7.65 -17.78
N ILE A 122 25.31 -7.46 -16.51
CA ILE A 122 24.84 -8.28 -15.40
C ILE A 122 23.32 -8.12 -15.18
N VAL A 123 22.82 -6.89 -15.26
CA VAL A 123 21.38 -6.61 -15.11
C VAL A 123 20.58 -7.23 -16.25
N ASP A 124 21.05 -7.14 -17.49
CA ASP A 124 20.40 -7.76 -18.64
C ASP A 124 20.34 -9.29 -18.49
N GLU A 125 21.41 -9.93 -18.04
CA GLU A 125 21.42 -11.38 -17.76
C GLU A 125 20.42 -11.78 -16.66
N VAL A 126 20.36 -11.02 -15.56
CA VAL A 126 19.43 -11.25 -14.46
C VAL A 126 17.97 -11.01 -14.90
N TYR A 127 17.72 -9.95 -15.65
CA TYR A 127 16.40 -9.60 -16.17
C TYR A 127 15.88 -10.67 -17.15
N VAL A 128 16.74 -11.15 -18.05
CA VAL A 128 16.40 -12.23 -18.98
C VAL A 128 16.12 -13.55 -18.25
N ARG A 129 16.89 -13.90 -17.21
CA ARG A 129 16.67 -15.11 -16.41
C ARG A 129 15.35 -15.07 -15.63
N ASN A 130 14.98 -13.92 -15.07
CA ASN A 130 13.78 -13.82 -14.24
C ASN A 130 12.47 -13.78 -15.05
N ARG A 131 12.47 -13.35 -16.33
CA ARG A 131 11.28 -13.50 -17.20
C ARG A 131 10.97 -14.94 -17.61
N CYS A 132 11.87 -15.90 -17.39
CA CYS A 132 11.56 -17.31 -17.61
C CYS A 132 10.62 -17.92 -16.54
N PHE A 133 10.23 -17.16 -15.51
CA PHE A 133 9.25 -17.57 -14.50
C PHE A 133 7.85 -16.96 -14.67
N ASP A 134 7.63 -16.12 -15.70
CA ASP A 134 6.31 -15.57 -16.03
C ASP A 134 5.48 -16.55 -16.87
N TYR A 135 5.22 -17.78 -16.40
CA TYR A 135 4.08 -18.62 -16.83
C TYR A 135 3.90 -19.78 -15.85
N SER A 136 3.03 -19.63 -14.86
CA SER A 136 2.22 -20.69 -14.23
C SER A 136 1.05 -20.07 -13.48
#